data_AF-A0A0S8KYL4-F1
#
_entry.id   AF-A0A0S8KYL4-F1
#
_cell.length_a   1.000
_cell.length_b   1.000
_cell.length_c   1.000
_cell.angle_alpha   90.00
_cell.angle_beta   90.00
_cell.angle_gamma   90.00
#
_symmetry.space_group_name_H-M   'P 1'
#
loop_
_entity.id
_entity.type
_entity.pdbx_description
1 polymer ?
#
loop_
_entity_poly.entity_id
_entity_poly.type
_entity_poly.pdbx_seq_one_letter_code
_entity_poly.pdbx_strand_id
1 'polypeptide(L)'
;MYIQYFGLKENPFALSPDPRYLYLSHRHQEALAHLLYGITEGGGFVQLTGEVGTGKTMMIRALLERLPENVDVALVLYPFLSVREFLASILDDLRVERSAKGSLK
;
A
#
# COMPACT_ATOMS: atom_id res chain seq x y z
N MET A 1 32.24 4.23 -5.53
CA MET A 1 33.40 4.01 -4.62
C MET A 1 33.10 2.95 -3.56
N TYR A 2 32.13 3.15 -2.65
CA TYR A 2 31.78 2.15 -1.62
C TYR A 2 31.12 0.87 -2.16
N ILE A 3 30.23 0.99 -3.15
CA ILE A 3 29.49 -0.15 -3.73
C ILE A 3 30.48 -1.19 -4.31
N GLN A 4 31.43 -0.75 -5.13
CA GLN A 4 32.45 -1.62 -5.72
C GLN A 4 33.43 -2.17 -4.67
N TYR A 5 33.84 -1.37 -3.68
CA TYR A 5 34.75 -1.80 -2.61
C TYR A 5 34.18 -2.96 -1.79
N PHE A 6 32.87 -2.93 -1.49
CA PHE A 6 32.19 -3.99 -0.74
C PHE A 6 31.51 -5.05 -1.61
N GLY A 7 31.68 -5.00 -2.94
CA GLY A 7 31.04 -5.96 -3.86
C GLY A 7 29.50 -5.90 -3.86
N LEU A 8 28.92 -4.78 -3.45
CA LEU A 8 27.48 -4.58 -3.43
C LEU A 8 26.96 -4.32 -4.85
N LYS A 9 25.72 -4.69 -5.13
CA LYS A 9 25.07 -4.39 -6.43
C LYS A 9 24.51 -2.98 -6.48
N GLU A 10 24.12 -2.43 -5.34
CA GLU A 10 23.48 -1.13 -5.20
C GLU A 10 23.73 -0.52 -3.83
N ASN A 11 23.22 0.69 -3.59
CA ASN A 11 23.37 1.38 -2.32
C ASN A 11 22.53 0.66 -1.22
N PRO A 12 23.15 0.07 -0.18
CA PRO A 12 22.45 -0.71 0.84
C PRO A 12 21.61 0.16 1.80
N PHE A 13 21.81 1.48 1.81
CA PHE A 13 21.11 2.43 2.69
C PHE A 13 20.29 3.43 1.88
N ALA A 14 19.71 2.99 0.76
CA ALA A 14 18.78 3.81 0.01
C ALA A 14 17.58 4.21 0.89
N LEU A 15 17.18 5.48 0.81
CA LEU A 15 16.03 6.00 1.57
C LEU A 15 14.70 5.46 1.05
N SER A 16 14.67 5.09 -0.23
CA SER A 16 13.49 4.51 -0.86
C SER A 16 13.43 3.01 -0.55
N PRO A 17 12.36 2.52 0.08
CA PRO A 17 12.20 1.11 0.35
C PRO A 17 12.03 0.34 -0.97
N ASP A 18 12.87 -0.68 -1.19
CA ASP A 18 12.80 -1.54 -2.38
C ASP A 18 12.09 -2.87 -2.04
N PRO A 19 10.97 -3.20 -2.72
CA PRO A 19 10.20 -4.42 -2.47
C PRO A 19 11.01 -5.71 -2.55
N ARG A 20 12.09 -5.75 -3.35
CA ARG A 20 12.96 -6.92 -3.53
C ARG A 20 13.64 -7.34 -2.22
N TYR A 21 13.77 -6.42 -1.28
CA TYR A 21 14.41 -6.65 0.02
C TYR A 21 13.40 -6.79 1.17
N LEU A 22 12.13 -7.05 0.86
CA LEU A 22 11.11 -7.28 1.87
C LEU A 22 11.40 -8.52 2.71
N TYR A 23 11.74 -8.31 3.98
CA TYR A 23 11.87 -9.38 4.96
C TYR A 23 10.54 -9.60 5.71
N LEU A 24 9.83 -10.66 5.33
CA LEU A 24 8.61 -11.09 5.98
C LEU A 24 8.92 -11.95 7.22
N SER A 25 9.22 -11.27 8.33
CA SER A 25 9.26 -11.92 9.65
C SER A 25 7.95 -12.66 9.94
N HIS A 26 7.96 -13.60 10.88
CA HIS A 26 6.77 -14.35 11.26
C HIS A 26 5.57 -13.44 11.58
N ARG A 27 5.79 -12.36 12.34
CA ARG A 27 4.75 -11.37 12.65
C ARG A 27 4.24 -10.61 11.43
N HIS A 28 5.12 -10.31 10.46
CA HIS A 28 4.69 -9.68 9.20
C HIS A 28 3.88 -10.65 8.35
N GLN A 29 4.21 -11.94 8.34
CA GLN A 29 3.45 -12.96 7.62
C GLN A 29 2.05 -13.12 8.21
N GLU A 30 1.93 -13.22 9.53
CA GLU A 30 0.64 -13.31 10.22
C GLU A 30 -0.24 -12.09 9.94
N ALA A 31 0.31 -10.88 10.12
CA ALA A 31 -0.44 -9.65 9.85
C ALA A 31 -0.89 -9.55 8.39
N LEU A 32 -0.07 -10.02 7.43
CA LEU A 32 -0.44 -10.04 6.02
C LEU A 32 -1.53 -11.09 5.71
N ALA A 33 -1.48 -12.26 6.34
CA ALA A 33 -2.51 -13.28 6.22
C ALA A 33 -3.86 -12.77 6.76
N HIS A 34 -3.85 -12.06 7.89
CA HIS A 34 -5.06 -11.42 8.42
C HIS A 34 -5.62 -10.33 7.49
N LEU A 35 -4.76 -9.53 6.87
CA LEU A 35 -5.17 -8.53 5.88
C LEU A 35 -5.81 -9.18 4.65
N LEU A 36 -5.20 -10.24 4.10
CA LEU A 36 -5.75 -10.98 2.97
C LEU A 36 -7.10 -11.62 3.30
N TYR A 37 -7.18 -12.29 4.45
CA TYR A 37 -8.41 -12.92 4.90
C TYR A 37 -9.56 -11.92 5.07
N GLY A 38 -9.28 -10.74 5.61
CA GLY A 38 -10.27 -9.66 5.75
C GLY A 38 -10.79 -9.13 4.40
N ILE A 39 -10.02 -9.27 3.32
CA ILE A 39 -10.46 -8.89 1.97
C ILE A 39 -11.32 -10.00 1.34
N THR A 40 -10.99 -11.26 1.57
CA THR A 40 -11.60 -12.39 0.87
C THR A 40 -12.86 -12.95 1.52
N GLU A 41 -12.90 -13.08 2.86
CA GLU A 41 -13.96 -13.85 3.55
C GLU A 41 -14.83 -13.02 4.50
N GLY A 42 -14.36 -11.84 4.92
CA GLY A 42 -15.03 -11.03 5.94
C GLY A 42 -15.02 -9.56 5.58
N GLY A 43 -15.78 -9.19 4.54
CA GLY A 43 -15.95 -7.81 4.12
C GLY A 43 -16.23 -6.87 5.30
N GLY A 44 -15.42 -5.82 5.43
CA GLY A 44 -15.45 -4.93 6.59
C GLY A 44 -14.28 -3.94 6.55
N PHE A 45 -13.73 -3.64 7.72
CA PHE A 45 -12.60 -2.72 7.89
C PHE A 45 -11.47 -3.42 8.66
N VAL A 46 -10.25 -3.36 8.12
CA VAL A 46 -9.05 -3.92 8.76
C VAL A 46 -8.05 -2.80 9.04
N GLN A 47 -7.51 -2.79 10.26
CA GLN A 47 -6.54 -1.79 10.69
C GLN A 47 -5.20 -2.46 10.99
N LEU A 48 -4.14 -2.03 10.29
CA LEU A 48 -2.76 -2.39 10.59
C LEU A 48 -2.12 -1.31 11.47
N THR A 49 -1.74 -1.66 12.70
CA THR A 49 -1.09 -0.75 13.64
C THR A 49 0.35 -1.18 13.91
N GLY A 50 1.17 -0.23 14.38
CA GLY A 50 2.58 -0.47 14.70
C GLY A 50 3.36 0.83 14.82
N GLU A 51 4.52 0.79 15.47
CA GLU A 51 5.38 1.96 15.68
C GLU A 51 5.98 2.50 14.37
N VAL A 52 6.56 3.70 14.40
CA VAL A 52 7.26 4.28 13.24
C VAL A 52 8.42 3.35 12.83
N GLY A 53 8.59 3.13 11.54
CA GLY A 53 9.66 2.27 11.01
C GLY A 53 9.40 0.75 11.04
N THR A 54 8.26 0.29 11.58
CA THR A 54 7.91 -1.15 11.63
C THR A 54 7.46 -1.76 10.30
N GLY A 55 7.60 -1.04 9.18
CA GLY A 55 7.30 -1.60 7.86
C GLY A 55 5.83 -1.61 7.47
N LYS A 56 4.93 -0.87 8.14
CA LYS A 56 3.50 -0.77 7.77
C LYS A 56 3.26 -0.48 6.29
N THR A 57 3.95 0.52 5.73
CA THR A 57 3.83 0.87 4.30
C THR A 57 4.36 -0.25 3.40
N MET A 58 5.42 -0.95 3.82
CA MET A 58 5.91 -2.13 3.10
C MET A 58 4.92 -3.29 3.14
N MET A 59 4.21 -3.48 4.26
CA MET A 59 3.16 -4.48 4.36
C MET A 59 1.99 -4.19 3.43
N ILE A 60 1.57 -2.92 3.31
CA ILE A 60 0.54 -2.53 2.33
C ILE A 60 1.02 -2.85 0.90
N ARG A 61 2.27 -2.55 0.55
CA ARG A 61 2.83 -2.93 -0.77
C ARG A 61 2.82 -4.45 -0.99
N ALA A 62 3.25 -5.22 0.01
CA ALA A 62 3.24 -6.68 -0.05
C ALA A 62 1.83 -7.27 -0.18
N LEU A 63 0.82 -6.60 0.40
CA LEU A 63 -0.58 -6.95 0.22
C LEU A 63 -1.01 -6.74 -1.22
N LEU A 64 -0.72 -5.57 -1.80
CA LEU A 64 -1.08 -5.24 -3.18
C LEU A 64 -0.50 -6.24 -4.20
N GLU A 65 0.71 -6.74 -3.97
CA GLU A 65 1.35 -7.77 -4.81
C GLU A 65 0.68 -9.15 -4.73
N ARG A 66 -0.16 -9.40 -3.71
CA ARG A 66 -0.80 -10.69 -3.43
C ARG A 66 -2.31 -10.65 -3.50
N LEU A 67 -2.88 -9.52 -3.92
CA LEU A 67 -4.31 -9.41 -4.08
C LEU A 67 -4.79 -10.35 -5.20
N PRO A 68 -5.98 -10.96 -5.04
CA PRO A 68 -6.63 -11.70 -6.12
C PRO A 68 -6.87 -10.81 -7.35
N GLU A 69 -6.88 -11.40 -8.55
CA GLU A 69 -7.09 -10.66 -9.81
C GLU A 69 -8.49 -10.02 -9.91
N ASN A 70 -9.45 -10.48 -9.12
CA ASN A 70 -10.83 -9.99 -9.11
C ASN A 70 -11.07 -8.85 -8.09
N VAL A 71 -10.04 -8.09 -7.75
CA VAL A 71 -10.10 -6.99 -6.78
C VAL A 71 -9.65 -5.68 -7.42
N ASP A 72 -10.53 -4.69 -7.42
CA ASP A 72 -10.16 -3.32 -7.77
C ASP A 72 -9.56 -2.61 -6.54
N VAL A 73 -8.51 -1.81 -6.78
CA VAL A 73 -7.71 -1.20 -5.70
C VAL A 73 -7.66 0.32 -5.87
N ALA A 74 -7.96 1.03 -4.78
CA ALA A 74 -7.60 2.44 -4.62
C ALA A 74 -6.64 2.61 -3.43
N LEU A 75 -5.51 3.29 -3.63
CA LEU A 75 -4.47 3.49 -2.64
C LEU A 75 -4.34 4.98 -2.29
N VAL A 76 -4.99 5.39 -1.20
CA VAL A 76 -4.90 6.76 -0.70
C VAL A 76 -3.67 6.92 0.21
N LEU A 77 -2.65 7.63 -0.27
CA LEU A 77 -1.39 7.85 0.47
C LEU A 77 -1.32 9.20 1.19
N TYR A 78 -2.12 10.19 0.80
CA TYR A 78 -2.06 11.53 1.35
C TYR A 78 -3.07 11.71 2.49
N PRO A 79 -2.62 11.98 3.73
CA PRO A 79 -3.53 12.04 4.87
C PRO A 79 -4.31 13.36 4.99
N PHE A 80 -3.88 14.42 4.29
CA PHE A 80 -4.48 15.75 4.38
C PHE A 80 -5.36 16.06 3.17
N LEU A 81 -6.35 15.20 2.92
CA LEU A 81 -7.33 15.41 1.85
C LEU A 81 -8.64 15.92 2.44
N SER A 82 -9.26 16.90 1.79
CA SER A 82 -10.67 17.17 1.99
C SER A 82 -11.51 15.97 1.54
N VAL A 83 -12.77 15.89 1.99
CA VAL A 83 -13.68 14.81 1.57
C VAL A 83 -13.79 14.73 0.04
N ARG A 84 -13.81 15.87 -0.66
CA ARG A 84 -13.87 15.90 -2.12
C ARG A 84 -12.60 15.35 -2.76
N GLU A 85 -11.43 15.71 -2.24
CA GLU A 85 -10.15 15.23 -2.77
C GLU A 85 -9.94 13.74 -2.45
N PHE A 86 -10.39 13.27 -1.29
CA PHE A 86 -10.39 11.85 -0.92
C PHE A 86 -11.22 11.01 -1.90
N LEU A 87 -12.47 11.41 -2.14
CA LEU A 87 -13.34 10.73 -3.10
C LEU A 87 -12.79 10.82 -4.53
N ALA A 88 -12.25 11.98 -4.91
CA ALA A 88 -11.62 12.16 -6.22
C ALA A 88 -10.41 11.23 -6.41
N SER A 89 -9.56 11.08 -5.39
CA SER A 89 -8.41 10.16 -5.41
C SER A 89 -8.85 8.70 -5.58
N ILE A 90 -9.94 8.29 -4.93
CA ILE A 90 -10.48 6.93 -5.09
C ILE A 90 -10.99 6.71 -6.51
N LEU A 91 -11.75 7.67 -7.06
CA LEU A 91 -12.29 7.56 -8.42
C LEU A 91 -11.17 7.49 -9.47
N ASP A 92 -10.10 8.27 -9.28
CA ASP A 92 -8.96 8.28 -10.19
C ASP A 92 -8.24 6.92 -10.21
N ASP A 93 -7.96 6.35 -9.03
CA ASP A 93 -7.30 5.04 -8.93
C ASP A 93 -8.17 3.90 -9.51
N LEU A 94 -9.49 3.95 -9.26
CA LEU A 94 -10.45 2.99 -9.81
C LEU A 94 -10.80 3.25 -11.29
N ARG A 95 -10.22 4.29 -11.92
CA ARG A 95 -10.48 4.69 -13.31
C ARG A 95 -11.96 4.93 -13.61
N VAL A 96 -12.71 5.45 -12.64
CA VAL A 96 -14.11 5.81 -12.80
C VAL A 96 -14.21 7.23 -13.36
N GLU A 97 -14.87 7.39 -14.50
CA GLU A 97 -15.07 8.70 -15.10
C GLU A 97 -15.88 9.62 -14.19
N ARG A 98 -15.35 10.83 -13.96
CA ARG A 98 -16.05 11.88 -13.24
C ARG A 98 -17.17 12.41 -14.13
N SER A 99 -18.41 12.02 -13.84
CA SER A 99 -19.56 12.64 -14.51
C SER A 99 -19.60 14.13 -14.19
N ALA A 100 -19.33 14.98 -15.19
CA ALA A 100 -19.42 16.43 -15.09
C ALA A 100 -20.86 16.95 -14.81
N LYS A 101 -21.85 16.05 -14.66
CA LYS A 101 -23.28 16.39 -14.45
C LYS A 101 -23.69 16.52 -12.98
N GLY A 102 -22.75 16.62 -12.06
CA GLY A 102 -23.01 16.99 -10.66
C GLY A 102 -22.80 18.49 -10.41
N SER A 103 -23.41 19.37 -11.21
CA SER A 103 -23.50 20.79 -10.87
C SER A 103 -24.46 20.91 -9.66
N LEU A 104 -23.88 20.79 -8.47
CA LEU A 104 -24.56 21.13 -7.22
C LEU A 104 -24.65 22.66 -7.16
N LYS A 105 -25.84 23.17 -7.44
CA LYS A 105 -26.29 24.47 -6.92
C LYS A 105 -26.20 24.48 -5.40
#